data_AF-A0A2T7P1I5-F1
#
_entry.id   AF-A0A2T7P1I5-F1
#
_cell.length_a   1.000
_cell.length_b   1.000
_cell.length_c   1.000
_cell.angle_alpha   90.00
_cell.angle_beta   90.00
_cell.angle_gamma   90.00
#
_symmetry.space_group_name_H-M   'P 1'
#
loop_
_entity.id
_entity.type
_entity.pdbx_description
1 polymer ?
#
loop_
_entity_poly.entity_id
_entity_poly.type
_entity_poly.pdbx_seq_one_letter_code
_entity_poly.pdbx_strand_id
1 'polypeptide(L)'
;MDEWNFTAPWQAPPSRLRFQCSLWGPTCTGLDLIRDQVDLPEMKVGDYLCVRNMGYYTTSLYCGFNGMPLPEVFLYCAEDIWLRVFPEKKSPHPTGSLCLLT
;
A
#
# COMPACT_ATOMS: atom_id res chain seq x y z
N MET A 1 1.52 3.84 25.80
CA MET A 1 0.80 3.89 24.52
C MET A 1 1.58 4.89 23.71
N ASP A 2 2.44 4.39 22.82
CA ASP A 2 3.38 5.24 22.10
C ASP A 2 2.62 6.04 21.04
N GLU A 3 2.84 7.36 21.04
CA GLU A 3 2.23 8.29 20.10
C GLU A 3 2.69 7.97 18.67
N TRP A 4 1.74 7.56 17.82
CA TRP A 4 1.99 7.29 16.42
C TRP A 4 2.09 8.62 15.65
N ASN A 5 3.31 9.10 15.44
CA ASN A 5 3.56 10.35 14.73
C ASN A 5 3.70 10.12 13.22
N PHE A 6 2.61 10.34 12.48
CA PHE A 6 2.53 10.22 11.01
C PHE A 6 3.48 11.14 10.22
N THR A 7 4.11 12.12 10.87
CA THR A 7 5.02 13.09 10.20
C THR A 7 6.47 12.63 10.16
N ALA A 8 6.87 11.66 10.97
CA ALA A 8 8.19 11.07 10.88
C ALA A 8 8.22 10.07 9.70
N PRO A 9 9.26 10.09 8.83
CA PRO A 9 9.42 9.00 7.87
C PRO A 9 9.47 7.69 8.66
N TRP A 10 8.68 6.69 8.26
CA TRP A 10 8.75 5.37 8.86
C TRP A 10 10.20 4.88 8.78
N GLN A 11 10.88 4.89 9.92
CA GLN A 11 12.21 4.32 10.06
C GLN A 11 11.99 2.90 10.53
N ALA A 12 12.12 1.95 9.60
CA ALA A 12 12.25 0.54 9.99
C ALA A 12 13.28 0.47 11.13
N PRO A 13 13.05 -0.34 12.17
CA PRO A 13 14.11 -0.67 13.12
C PRO A 13 15.35 -1.04 12.31
N PRO A 14 16.53 -0.46 12.60
CA PRO A 14 17.71 -0.66 11.78
C PRO A 14 18.27 -2.06 12.04
N SER A 15 17.62 -3.11 11.54
CA SER A 15 18.33 -4.33 11.23
C SER A 15 19.23 -4.01 10.04
N ARG A 16 20.50 -3.73 10.35
CA ARG A 16 21.52 -3.43 9.32
C ARG A 16 21.80 -4.64 8.42
N LEU A 17 21.47 -5.84 8.88
CA LEU A 17 21.62 -7.07 8.11
C LEU A 17 20.50 -7.15 7.07
N ARG A 18 20.91 -7.23 5.81
CA ARG A 18 20.03 -7.49 4.68
C ARG A 18 20.39 -8.81 4.03
N PHE A 19 19.39 -9.46 3.49
CA PHE A 19 19.49 -10.73 2.81
C PHE A 19 19.02 -10.56 1.38
N GLN A 20 19.71 -11.23 0.47
CA GLN A 20 19.25 -11.37 -0.91
C GLN A 20 18.09 -12.35 -0.95
N CYS A 21 16.93 -11.83 -1.31
CA CYS A 21 15.65 -12.55 -1.26
C CYS A 21 15.00 -12.62 -2.65
N SER A 22 14.05 -13.54 -2.80
CA SER A 22 13.10 -13.59 -3.91
C SER A 22 11.69 -13.29 -3.41
N LEU A 23 10.96 -12.40 -4.07
CA LEU A 23 9.59 -12.06 -3.75
C LEU A 23 8.63 -12.74 -4.73
N TRP A 24 7.69 -13.50 -4.19
CA TRP A 24 6.73 -14.32 -4.94
C TRP A 24 5.30 -13.83 -4.72
N GLY A 25 4.48 -13.95 -5.75
CA GLY A 25 3.05 -13.73 -5.66
C GLY A 25 2.31 -14.94 -5.07
N PRO A 26 1.00 -14.80 -4.82
CA PRO A 26 0.22 -15.78 -4.08
C PRO A 26 -0.28 -16.95 -4.95
N THR A 27 -0.03 -16.95 -6.25
CA THR A 27 -0.59 -17.98 -7.12
C THR A 27 0.20 -19.28 -7.02
N CYS A 28 -0.43 -20.38 -7.43
CA CYS A 28 0.17 -21.72 -7.40
C CYS A 28 1.08 -21.99 -8.60
N THR A 29 1.50 -20.96 -9.35
CA THR A 29 2.41 -21.12 -10.49
C THR A 29 3.82 -20.69 -10.12
N GLY A 30 4.81 -21.49 -10.54
CA GLY A 30 6.23 -21.13 -10.40
C GLY A 30 6.68 -19.95 -11.28
N LEU A 31 5.76 -19.37 -12.07
CA LEU A 31 6.02 -18.17 -12.88
C LEU A 31 5.64 -16.87 -12.16
N ASP A 32 4.94 -16.92 -11.03
CA ASP A 32 4.48 -15.74 -10.28
C ASP A 32 5.58 -15.21 -9.35
N LEU A 33 6.69 -14.84 -9.98
CA LEU A 33 7.83 -14.20 -9.37
C LEU A 33 7.71 -12.69 -9.59
N ILE A 34 7.54 -11.93 -8.50
CA ILE A 34 7.41 -10.47 -8.55
C ILE A 34 8.79 -9.84 -8.76
N ARG A 35 9.78 -10.29 -7.99
CA ARG A 35 11.15 -9.79 -8.07
C ARG A 35 12.15 -10.81 -7.57
N ASP A 36 13.17 -11.09 -8.37
CA ASP A 36 14.38 -11.75 -7.92
C ASP A 36 15.37 -10.74 -7.34
N GLN A 37 16.23 -11.22 -6.44
CA GLN A 37 17.40 -10.48 -5.94
C GLN A 37 17.03 -9.13 -5.29
N VAL A 38 16.12 -9.17 -4.31
CA VAL A 38 15.74 -7.99 -3.51
C VAL A 38 16.43 -8.03 -2.15
N ASP A 39 17.10 -6.94 -1.77
CA ASP A 39 17.74 -6.78 -0.47
C ASP A 39 16.74 -6.37 0.61
N LEU A 40 16.31 -7.33 1.43
CA LEU A 40 15.35 -7.10 2.51
C LEU A 40 15.97 -7.41 3.88
N PRO A 41 15.52 -6.73 4.95
CA PRO A 41 15.80 -7.21 6.31
C PRO A 41 15.16 -8.58 6.55
N GLU A 42 15.47 -9.21 7.68
CA GLU A 42 14.69 -10.37 8.13
C GLU A 42 13.22 -9.97 8.31
N MET A 43 12.34 -10.73 7.67
CA MET A 43 10.90 -10.53 7.64
C MET A 43 10.19 -11.76 8.21
N LYS A 44 9.05 -11.55 8.86
CA LYS A 44 8.20 -12.60 9.41
C LYS A 44 6.84 -12.63 8.72
N VAL A 45 6.17 -13.77 8.79
CA VAL A 45 4.77 -13.88 8.35
C VAL A 45 3.93 -12.87 9.13
N GLY A 46 3.18 -12.04 8.40
CA GLY A 46 2.39 -10.95 8.94
C GLY A 46 3.04 -9.56 8.80
N ASP A 47 4.33 -9.48 8.46
CA ASP A 47 4.97 -8.21 8.13
C ASP A 47 4.47 -7.66 6.77
N TYR A 48 4.48 -6.34 6.64
CA TYR A 48 3.99 -5.65 5.44
C TYR A 48 5.14 -5.15 4.56
N LEU A 49 4.95 -5.25 3.24
CA LEU A 49 5.80 -4.62 2.24
C LEU A 49 5.01 -3.51 1.54
N CYS A 50 5.59 -2.31 1.48
CA CYS A 50 5.02 -1.18 0.77
C CYS A 50 5.68 -1.04 -0.61
N VAL A 51 4.89 -1.24 -1.67
CA VAL A 51 5.31 -0.97 -3.06
C VAL A 51 4.69 0.34 -3.51
N ARG A 52 5.54 1.32 -3.81
CA ARG A 52 5.11 2.66 -4.23
C ARG A 52 4.94 2.72 -5.74
N ASN A 53 4.27 3.78 -6.22
CA ASN A 53 4.10 4.08 -7.65
C ASN A 53 3.27 3.01 -8.41
N MET A 54 2.32 2.36 -7.74
CA MET A 54 1.46 1.30 -8.31
C MET A 54 0.18 1.83 -8.97
N GLY A 55 0.17 3.08 -9.47
CA GLY A 55 -1.04 3.75 -9.96
C GLY A 55 -1.41 3.50 -11.43
N TYR A 56 -0.47 3.01 -12.23
CA TYR A 56 -0.65 2.80 -13.68
C TYR A 56 -0.46 1.33 -14.05
N TYR A 57 -1.32 0.80 -14.93
CA TYR A 57 -1.22 -0.56 -15.47
C TYR A 57 -1.12 -1.69 -14.43
N THR A 58 -1.71 -1.49 -13.25
CA THR A 58 -1.74 -2.47 -12.15
C THR A 58 -3.13 -3.09 -12.04
N THR A 59 -4.06 -2.43 -11.35
CA THR A 59 -5.44 -2.91 -11.15
C THR A 59 -6.21 -3.03 -12.47
N SER A 60 -5.87 -2.24 -13.49
CA SER A 60 -6.49 -2.30 -14.81
C SER A 60 -6.23 -3.60 -15.57
N LEU A 61 -5.20 -4.36 -15.20
CA LEU A 61 -4.83 -5.64 -15.84
C LEU A 61 -5.15 -6.86 -14.97
N TYR A 62 -5.84 -6.67 -13.86
CA TYR A 62 -6.22 -7.76 -12.96
C TYR A 62 -7.18 -8.74 -13.65
N CYS A 63 -6.96 -10.04 -13.43
CA CYS A 63 -7.75 -11.13 -14.04
C CYS A 63 -8.35 -12.13 -13.05
N GLY A 64 -8.07 -12.02 -11.74
CA GLY A 64 -8.61 -12.93 -10.72
C GLY A 64 -8.16 -14.39 -10.85
N PHE A 65 -7.02 -14.66 -11.49
CA PHE A 65 -6.44 -16.00 -11.59
C PHE A 65 -6.26 -16.61 -10.18
N ASN A 66 -6.49 -17.92 -10.05
CA ASN A 66 -6.57 -18.64 -8.76
C ASN A 66 -7.60 -18.10 -7.75
N GLY A 67 -8.59 -17.32 -8.19
CA GLY A 67 -9.61 -16.75 -7.31
C GLY A 67 -9.07 -15.69 -6.35
N MET A 68 -7.89 -15.13 -6.62
CA MET A 68 -7.28 -14.09 -5.80
C MET A 68 -8.11 -12.80 -5.93
N PRO A 69 -8.59 -12.18 -4.84
CA PRO A 69 -9.41 -10.98 -4.92
C PRO A 69 -8.59 -9.75 -5.33
N LEU A 70 -9.27 -8.76 -5.89
CA LEU A 70 -8.67 -7.44 -6.11
C LEU A 70 -8.45 -6.76 -4.73
N PRO A 71 -7.28 -6.14 -4.48
CA PRO A 71 -7.07 -5.37 -3.26
C PRO A 71 -8.07 -4.21 -3.12
N GLU A 72 -8.49 -3.93 -1.89
CA GLU A 72 -9.33 -2.77 -1.59
C GLU A 72 -8.55 -1.47 -1.82
N VAL A 73 -9.23 -0.47 -2.38
CA VAL A 73 -8.64 0.85 -2.68
C VAL A 73 -9.24 1.89 -1.75
N PHE A 74 -8.41 2.37 -0.82
CA PHE A 74 -8.75 3.49 0.05
C PHE A 74 -8.34 4.80 -0.60
N LEU A 75 -9.32 5.67 -0.88
CA LEU A 75 -9.08 6.97 -1.46
C LEU A 75 -8.79 8.00 -0.36
N TYR A 76 -7.73 8.78 -0.55
CA TYR A 76 -7.37 9.88 0.34
C TYR A 76 -7.17 11.15 -0.47
N CYS A 77 -7.62 12.29 0.07
CA CYS A 77 -7.39 13.60 -0.50
C CYS A 77 -7.18 14.58 0.65
N ALA A 78 -6.07 15.33 0.62
CA ALA A 78 -5.83 16.39 1.59
C ALA A 78 -6.89 17.50 1.43
N GLU A 79 -7.32 18.09 2.55
CA GLU A 79 -8.42 19.06 2.55
C GLU A 79 -8.13 20.30 1.69
N ASP A 80 -6.89 20.80 1.70
CA ASP A 80 -6.46 21.93 0.89
C ASP A 80 -6.54 21.62 -0.62
N ILE A 81 -6.15 20.40 -1.02
CA ILE A 81 -6.31 19.91 -2.40
C ILE A 81 -7.78 19.77 -2.74
N TRP A 82 -8.60 19.20 -1.85
CA TRP A 82 -10.03 19.05 -2.05
C TRP A 82 -10.72 20.40 -2.29
N LEU A 83 -10.47 21.38 -1.43
CA LEU A 83 -11.05 22.73 -1.54
C LEU A 83 -10.53 23.46 -2.79
N ARG A 84 -9.30 23.19 -3.23
CA ARG A 84 -8.75 23.72 -4.48
C ARG A 84 -9.42 23.12 -5.73
N VAL A 85 -9.71 21.82 -5.72
CA VAL A 85 -10.33 21.11 -6.86
C VAL A 85 -11.85 21.29 -6.88
N PHE A 86 -12.47 21.35 -5.70
CA PHE A 86 -13.92 21.46 -5.52
C PHE A 86 -14.29 22.66 -4.64
N PRO A 87 -14.03 23.90 -5.09
CA PRO A 87 -14.22 25.11 -4.27
C PRO A 87 -15.67 25.34 -3.81
N GLU A 88 -16.65 24.82 -4.57
CA GLU A 88 -18.08 24.90 -4.27
C GLU A 88 -18.49 23.93 -3.13
N LYS A 89 -17.69 22.90 -2.83
CA LYS A 89 -18.02 21.83 -1.87
C LYS A 89 -17.26 22.02 -0.56
N LYS A 90 -17.89 22.76 0.37
CA LYS A 90 -17.31 23.12 1.68
C LYS A 90 -17.03 21.95 2.64
N SER A 91 -17.55 20.75 2.38
CA SER A 91 -17.27 19.56 3.19
C SER A 91 -16.75 18.42 2.32
N PRO A 92 -15.56 17.86 2.61
CA PRO A 92 -15.07 16.64 1.97
C PRO A 92 -15.83 15.39 2.43
N HIS A 93 -16.62 15.49 3.51
CA HIS A 93 -17.36 14.35 4.04
C HIS A 93 -18.72 14.23 3.35
N PRO A 94 -19.05 13.09 2.70
CA PRO A 94 -20.44 12.71 2.53
C PRO A 94 -21.04 12.57 3.94
N THR A 95 -22.24 13.12 4.16
CA THR A 95 -22.95 13.08 5.45
C THR A 95 -23.39 11.66 5.88
N GLY A 96 -22.82 10.62 5.28
CA GLY A 96 -23.00 9.22 5.63
C GLY A 96 -21.89 8.38 4.99
N SER A 97 -21.17 7.63 5.83
CA SER A 97 -20.18 6.60 5.52
C SER A 97 -18.72 7.04 5.31
N LEU A 98 -17.96 6.75 6.38
CA LEU A 98 -16.56 6.29 6.43
C LEU A 98 -15.48 7.20 5.83
N CYS A 99 -15.03 8.16 6.65
CA CYS A 99 -13.70 8.72 6.54
C CYS A 99 -12.77 7.83 7.37
N LEU A 100 -12.03 6.92 6.74
CA LEU A 100 -10.92 6.22 7.38
C LEU A 100 -9.67 7.07 7.15
N LEU A 101 -9.38 7.91 8.14
CA LEU A 101 -8.03 8.40 8.37
C LEU A 101 -7.21 7.19 8.83
N THR A 102 -6.36 6.65 7.95
CA THR A 102 -5.16 5.93 8.38
C THR A 102 -4.02 6.90 8.44
#